data_AF-A0A2V6Z3D6-F1
#
_entry.id   AF-A0A2V6Z3D6-F1
#
_cell.length_a   1.000
_cell.length_b   1.000
_cell.length_c   1.000
_cell.angle_alpha   90.00
_cell.angle_beta   90.00
_cell.angle_gamma   90.00
#
_symmetry.space_group_name_H-M   'P 1'
#
loop_
_entity.id
_entity.type
_entity.pdbx_description
1 polymer ?
#
loop_
_entity_poly.entity_id
_entity_poly.type
_entity_poly.pdbx_seq_one_letter_code
_entity_poly.pdbx_strand_id
1 'polypeptide(L)' 'MFGGDVPRAEGYLRKALSLDPHFTRARVELARCLIEEGKYDEAREQLKGVIDERQPSYIADWVMRHRPTAERLLAEIRSK' A
#
# COMPACT_ATOMS: atom_id res chain seq x y z
N MET A 1 17.60 -2.71 12.30
CA MET A 1 18.12 -1.43 11.79
C MET A 1 18.05 -1.45 10.26
N PHE A 2 16.92 -1.03 9.70
CA PHE A 2 16.82 -0.50 8.34
C PHE A 2 15.90 0.71 8.48
N GLY A 3 16.49 1.83 8.92
CA GLY A 3 15.85 3.13 8.73
C GLY A 3 15.86 3.37 7.23
N GLY A 4 14.91 2.76 6.53
CA GLY A 4 14.69 3.03 5.12
C GLY A 4 14.33 4.51 5.03
N ASP A 5 14.98 5.22 4.13
CA ASP A 5 14.59 6.58 3.76
C ASP A 5 13.12 6.56 3.33
N VAL A 6 12.19 6.75 4.29
CA VAL A 6 10.74 6.76 4.08
C VAL A 6 10.35 7.69 2.92
N PRO A 7 10.96 8.89 2.77
CA PRO A 7 10.64 9.78 1.65
C PRO A 7 11.08 9.24 0.28
N ARG A 8 12.20 8.50 0.24
CA ARG A 8 12.68 7.89 -1.01
C ARG A 8 11.79 6.71 -1.39
N ALA A 9 11.35 5.91 -0.41
CA ALA A 9 10.45 4.79 -0.65
C ALA A 9 9.13 5.25 -1.29
N GLU A 10 8.50 6.31 -0.76
CA GLU A 10 7.28 6.89 -1.33
C GLU A 10 7.45 7.26 -2.82
N GLY A 11 8.55 7.94 -3.17
CA GLY A 11 8.85 8.32 -4.56
C GLY A 11 9.01 7.12 -5.50
N TYR A 12 9.73 6.07 -5.07
CA TYR A 12 9.89 4.85 -5.86
C TYR A 12 8.58 4.08 -6.03
N LEU A 13 7.76 4.03 -4.99
CA LEU A 13 6.49 3.31 -4.99
C LEU A 13 5.47 4.01 -5.89
N ARG A 14 5.39 5.35 -5.87
CA ARG A 14 4.55 6.09 -6.82
C ARG A 14 4.98 5.87 -8.26
N LYS A 15 6.30 5.87 -8.54
CA LYS A 15 6.81 5.55 -9.88
C LYS A 15 6.47 4.11 -10.30
N ALA A 16 6.54 3.15 -9.39
CA ALA A 16 6.13 1.78 -9.66
C ALA A 16 4.64 1.69 -10.05
N LEU A 17 3.77 2.43 -9.37
CA LEU A 17 2.34 2.50 -9.69
C LEU A 17 2.05 3.27 -11.00
N SER A 18 2.89 4.23 -11.39
CA SER A 18 2.80 4.85 -12.71
C SER A 18 3.15 3.87 -13.84
N LEU A 19 4.04 2.92 -13.59
CA LEU A 19 4.44 1.90 -14.57
C LEU A 19 3.47 0.72 -14.61
N ASP A 20 3.01 0.26 -13.45
CA ASP A 20 2.02 -0.79 -13.30
C ASP A 20 0.95 -0.38 -12.26
N PRO A 21 -0.20 0.15 -12.72
CA PRO A 21 -1.31 0.53 -11.85
C PRO A 21 -1.91 -0.64 -11.06
N HIS A 22 -1.68 -1.89 -11.50
CA HIS A 22 -2.21 -3.12 -10.91
C HIS A 22 -1.24 -3.77 -9.92
N PHE A 23 -0.08 -3.14 -9.68
CA PHE A 23 0.92 -3.64 -8.75
C PHE A 23 0.52 -3.39 -7.29
N THR A 24 -0.35 -4.25 -6.77
CA THR A 24 -0.93 -4.16 -5.42
C THR A 24 0.11 -4.15 -4.30
N ARG A 25 1.29 -4.75 -4.51
CA ARG A 25 2.39 -4.68 -3.54
C ARG A 25 2.83 -3.24 -3.31
N ALA A 26 3.02 -2.46 -4.38
CA ALA A 26 3.47 -1.08 -4.25
C ALA A 26 2.43 -0.21 -3.53
N ARG A 27 1.13 -0.49 -3.71
CA ARG A 27 0.07 0.19 -2.95
C ARG A 27 0.14 -0.12 -1.44
N VAL A 28 0.38 -1.37 -1.05
CA VAL A 28 0.54 -1.75 0.36
C VAL A 28 1.76 -1.09 0.99
N GLU A 29 2.91 -1.14 0.32
CA GLU A 29 4.14 -0.50 0.83
C GLU A 29 3.97 1.02 0.90
N LEU A 30 3.30 1.64 -0.08
CA LEU A 30 3.05 3.09 -0.07
C LEU A 30 2.15 3.46 1.10
N ALA A 31 1.10 2.67 1.35
CA ALA A 31 0.26 2.86 2.52
C ALA A 31 1.04 2.76 3.83
N ARG A 32 1.99 1.82 3.96
CA ARG A 32 2.84 1.72 5.16
C ARG A 32 3.67 2.98 5.38
N CYS A 33 4.34 3.49 4.34
CA CYS A 33 5.10 4.74 4.43
C CYS A 33 4.20 5.91 4.84
N LEU A 34 3.02 6.04 4.22
CA LEU A 34 2.05 7.10 4.54
C LEU A 34 1.54 7.01 5.99
N ILE A 35 1.36 5.80 6.53
CA ILE A 35 0.98 5.60 7.94
C ILE A 35 2.12 6.04 8.87
N GLU A 36 3.37 5.71 8.55
CA GLU A 36 4.54 6.15 9.31
C GLU A 36 4.70 7.68 9.30
N GLU A 37 4.31 8.33 8.21
CA GLU A 37 4.29 9.79 8.07
C GLU A 37 3.03 10.46 8.69
N GLY A 38 2.07 9.68 9.21
CA GLY A 38 0.82 10.19 9.77
C GLY A 38 -0.20 10.66 8.73
N LYS A 39 0.04 10.40 7.44
CA LYS A 39 -0.86 10.70 6.32
C LYS A 39 -1.93 9.61 6.17
N TYR A 40 -2.78 9.47 7.17
CA TYR A 40 -3.75 8.36 7.24
C TYR A 40 -4.78 8.37 6.10
N ASP A 41 -5.18 9.54 5.61
CA ASP A 41 -6.16 9.64 4.53
C ASP A 41 -5.62 9.12 3.20
N GLU A 42 -4.41 9.54 2.80
CA GLU A 42 -3.73 9.00 1.62
C GLU A 42 -3.48 7.49 1.76
N ALA A 43 -3.09 7.03 2.96
CA ALA A 43 -2.90 5.60 3.22
C ALA A 43 -4.19 4.81 3.00
N ARG A 44 -5.34 5.32 3.48
CA ARG A 44 -6.66 4.69 3.29
C ARG A 44 -7.01 4.54 1.82
N GLU A 45 -6.72 5.54 0.98
CA GLU A 45 -6.96 5.47 -0.45
C GLU A 45 -6.15 4.34 -1.11
N GLN A 46 -4.86 4.23 -0.77
CA GLN A 46 -4.00 3.17 -1.32
C GLN A 46 -4.47 1.78 -0.89
N LEU A 47 -4.84 1.61 0.38
CA LEU A 47 -5.32 0.33 0.91
C LEU A 47 -6.66 -0.09 0.30
N LYS A 48 -7.60 0.85 0.11
CA LYS A 48 -8.85 0.58 -0.62
C LYS A 48 -8.56 0.17 -2.05
N GLY A 49 -7.63 0.84 -2.73
CA GLY A 49 -7.19 0.46 -4.07
C GLY A 49 -6.64 -0.96 -4.16
N VAL A 50 -6.05 -1.51 -3.09
CA VAL A 50 -5.65 -2.93 -3.04
C VAL A 50 -6.87 -3.85 -2.93
N ILE A 51 -7.87 -3.49 -2.13
CA ILE A 51 -9.05 -4.33 -1.88
C ILE A 51 -9.97 -4.36 -3.09
N ASP A 52 -10.14 -3.21 -3.76
CA ASP A 52 -10.97 -3.04 -4.95
C ASP A 52 -10.27 -3.48 -6.25
N GLU A 53 -8.99 -3.88 -6.20
CA GLU A 53 -8.26 -4.35 -7.38
C GLU A 53 -8.89 -5.63 -7.93
N ARG A 54 -9.23 -5.59 -9.23
CA ARG A 54 -9.91 -6.69 -9.92
C ARG A 54 -8.99 -7.49 -10.82
N GLN A 55 -7.85 -6.92 -11.22
CA GLN A 55 -6.89 -7.53 -12.13
C GLN A 55 -5.47 -7.36 -11.61
N PRO A 56 -5.13 -7.88 -10.41
CA PRO A 56 -3.81 -7.70 -9.83
C PRO A 56 -2.75 -8.44 -10.66
N SER A 57 -1.60 -7.81 -10.90
CA SER A 57 -0.48 -8.40 -11.67
C SER A 57 0.01 -9.72 -11.07
N TYR A 58 -0.18 -9.91 -9.77
CA TYR A 58 0.15 -11.13 -9.03
C TYR A 58 -1.03 -11.56 -8.16
N ILE A 59 -1.96 -12.33 -8.74
CA ILE A 59 -3.20 -12.77 -8.07
C ILE A 59 -2.92 -13.57 -6.79
N ALA A 60 -1.95 -14.49 -6.82
CA ALA A 60 -1.64 -15.34 -5.66
C ALA A 60 -1.17 -14.52 -4.43
N ASP A 61 -0.21 -13.62 -4.61
CA ASP A 61 0.25 -12.72 -3.54
C ASP A 61 -0.82 -11.72 -3.12
N TRP A 62 -1.65 -11.26 -4.06
CA TRP A 62 -2.77 -10.39 -3.73
C TRP A 62 -3.75 -11.04 -2.76
N VAL A 63 -4.20 -12.27 -3.05
CA VAL A 63 -5.14 -13.01 -2.18
C VAL A 63 -4.49 -13.37 -0.85
N MET A 64 -3.25 -13.88 -0.87
CA MET A 64 -2.63 -14.44 0.34
C MET A 64 -1.99 -13.40 1.25
N ARG A 65 -1.53 -12.26 0.70
CA ARG A 65 -0.71 -11.29 1.44
C ARG A 65 -1.27 -9.88 1.36
N HIS A 66 -1.46 -9.33 0.16
CA HIS A 66 -1.72 -7.90 0.02
C HIS A 66 -3.12 -7.50 0.49
N ARG A 67 -4.16 -8.22 0.07
CA ARG A 67 -5.55 -7.94 0.46
C ARG A 67 -5.78 -8.11 1.98
N PRO A 68 -5.36 -9.21 2.64
CA PRO A 68 -5.48 -9.34 4.09
C PRO A 68 -4.67 -8.29 4.85
N THR A 69 -3.48 -7.96 4.36
CA THR A 69 -2.66 -6.89 4.94
C THR A 69 -3.35 -5.54 4.81
N ALA A 70 -3.97 -5.27 3.67
CA ALA A 70 -4.66 -4.01 3.44
C ALA A 70 -5.88 -3.84 4.36
N GLU A 71 -6.67 -4.89 4.53
CA GLU A 71 -7.80 -4.93 5.49
C GLU A 71 -7.33 -4.69 6.93
N ARG A 72 -6.24 -5.36 7.34
CA ARG A 72 -5.65 -5.19 8.67
C ARG A 72 -5.18 -3.76 8.91
N LEU A 73 -4.41 -3.19 7.98
CA LEU A 73 -3.89 -1.83 8.11
C LEU A 73 -5.03 -0.80 8.13
N LEU A 74 -6.08 -0.98 7.31
CA LEU A 74 -7.27 -0.12 7.34
C LEU A 74 -7.96 -0.17 8.70
N ALA A 75 -8.04 -1.35 9.32
CA ALA A 75 -8.60 -1.48 10.67
C ALA A 75 -7.73 -0.79 11.72
N GLU A 76 -6.40 -0.92 11.63
CA GLU A 76 -5.44 -0.30 12.56
C GLU A 76 -5.53 1.24 12.52
N ILE A 77 -5.69 1.82 11.34
CA ILE A 77 -5.79 3.29 11.17
C ILE A 77 -7.22 3.80 11.24
N ARG A 78 -8.24 2.96 11.47
CA ARG A 78 -9.66 3.39 11.47
C ARG A 78 -9.96 4.47 12.50
N SER A 79 -9.23 4.48 13.61
CA SER A 79 -9.44 5.38 14.76
C SER A 79 -8.34 6.44 14.89
N LYS A 80 -7.50 6.60 13.87
CA LYS A 80 -6.46 7.63 13.77
C LYS A 80 -6.98 8.81 12.94
#